data_AF-A0AAD4GG67-F1
#
_entry.id   AF-A0AAD4GG67-F1
#
_cell.length_a   1.000
_cell.length_b   1.000
_cell.length_c   1.000
_cell.angle_alpha   90.00
_cell.angle_beta   90.00
_cell.angle_gamma   90.00
#
_symmetry.space_group_name_H-M   'P 1'
#
loop_
_entity.id
_entity.type
_entity.pdbx_description
1 polymer ?
#
loop_
_entity_poly.entity_id
_entity_poly.type
_entity_poly.pdbx_seq_one_letter_code
_entity_poly.pdbx_strand_id
1 'polypeptide(L)'
;LNEDGSFKEPKDVTKIIAKLEYCMRLTFLKEIRARANADRDNITEAIACDMLQPWFTEKTYSTFSRLRSLQHRASTIAYETMGLPRIWWTDTDNWTSLKYKGNSIAFPSICAMFQDMEDDLITTWENKVLRGLTLRVDYQDLVDDPTNTDIGYSFIFDSKNTCF
;
A
#
# COMPACT_ATOMS: atom_id res chain seq x y z
N LEU A 1 14.90 -2.53 24.75
CA LEU A 1 15.17 -1.45 25.70
C LEU A 1 15.89 -0.34 24.97
N ASN A 2 15.69 0.90 25.39
CA ASN A 2 16.55 2.00 24.98
C ASN A 2 17.89 1.90 25.74
N GLU A 3 18.89 2.71 25.35
CA GLU A 3 20.23 2.68 25.95
C GLU A 3 20.20 3.04 27.46
N ASP A 4 19.18 3.77 27.89
CA ASP A 4 18.89 4.13 29.27
C ASP A 4 18.17 3.01 30.07
N GLY A 5 17.88 1.87 29.43
CA GLY A 5 17.14 0.76 30.06
C GLY A 5 15.63 0.95 30.09
N SER A 6 15.09 2.03 29.53
CA SER A 6 13.64 2.23 29.44
C SER A 6 12.99 1.30 28.40
N PHE A 7 11.70 1.03 28.57
CA PHE A 7 10.94 0.27 27.58
C PHE A 7 10.77 1.07 26.30
N LYS A 8 10.97 0.41 25.16
CA LYS A 8 10.72 1.01 23.84
C LYS A 8 9.23 1.25 23.66
N GLU A 9 8.87 2.33 22.98
CA GLU A 9 7.49 2.55 22.59
C GLU A 9 7.03 1.43 21.64
N PRO A 10 5.73 1.06 21.67
CA PRO A 10 5.19 -0.01 20.83
C PRO A 10 5.54 0.14 19.34
N LYS A 11 5.53 1.37 18.82
CA LYS A 11 5.90 1.70 17.42
C LYS A 11 7.35 1.31 17.06
N ASP A 12 8.26 1.30 18.03
CA ASP A 12 9.68 1.01 17.83
C ASP A 12 9.98 -0.49 18.01
N VAL A 13 9.05 -1.23 18.61
CA VAL A 13 9.17 -2.67 18.84
C VAL A 13 8.63 -3.48 17.66
N THR A 14 7.60 -3.00 16.95
CA THR A 14 7.02 -3.69 15.78
C THR A 14 8.06 -4.02 14.72
N LYS A 15 8.97 -3.07 14.41
CA LYS A 15 10.06 -3.28 13.44
C LYS A 15 11.06 -4.35 13.89
N ILE A 16 11.32 -4.45 15.19
CA ILE A 16 12.22 -5.47 15.75
C ILE A 16 11.57 -6.85 15.63
N ILE A 17 10.30 -6.98 16.01
CA ILE A 17 9.57 -8.25 15.89
C ILE A 17 9.49 -8.68 14.43
N ALA A 18 9.18 -7.77 13.50
CA ALA A 18 9.11 -8.09 12.07
C ALA A 18 10.44 -8.65 11.51
N LYS A 19 11.59 -8.10 11.94
CA LYS A 19 12.91 -8.65 11.57
C LYS A 19 13.13 -10.06 12.13
N LEU A 20 12.72 -10.29 13.38
CA LEU A 20 12.82 -11.62 14.00
C LEU A 20 11.93 -12.64 13.28
N GLU A 21 10.68 -12.28 12.96
CA GLU A 21 9.76 -13.11 12.18
C GLU A 21 10.35 -13.49 10.82
N TYR A 22 10.99 -12.53 10.15
CA TYR A 22 11.66 -12.77 8.87
C TYR A 22 12.81 -13.77 9.01
N CYS A 23 13.69 -13.61 10.01
CA CYS A 23 14.77 -14.55 10.28
C CYS A 23 14.26 -15.95 10.62
N MET A 24 13.18 -16.05 11.41
CA MET A 24 12.54 -17.33 11.72
C MET A 24 12.03 -18.03 10.46
N ARG A 25 11.31 -17.31 9.59
CA ARG A 25 10.81 -17.84 8.32
C ARG A 25 11.94 -18.32 7.40
N LEU A 26 13.02 -17.55 7.29
CA LEU A 26 14.21 -17.98 6.53
C LEU A 26 14.84 -19.24 7.10
N THR A 27 14.87 -19.38 8.42
CA THR A 27 15.41 -20.57 9.08
C THR A 27 14.57 -21.80 8.75
N PHE A 28 13.23 -21.68 8.81
CA PHE A 28 12.35 -22.77 8.42
C PHE A 28 12.42 -23.10 6.92
N LEU A 29 12.57 -22.10 6.04
CA LEU A 29 12.78 -22.34 4.62
C LEU A 29 14.07 -23.14 4.37
N LYS A 30 15.17 -22.78 5.03
CA LYS A 30 16.43 -23.51 4.95
C LYS A 30 16.29 -24.95 5.47
N GLU A 31 15.57 -25.14 6.57
CA GLU A 31 15.32 -26.45 7.16
C GLU A 31 14.46 -27.34 6.27
N ILE A 32 13.39 -26.79 5.67
CA ILE A 32 12.54 -27.50 4.69
C ILE A 32 13.41 -28.02 3.55
N ARG A 33 14.26 -27.16 2.97
CA ARG A 33 15.16 -27.52 1.88
C ARG A 33 16.19 -28.57 2.31
N ALA A 34 16.73 -28.47 3.52
CA ALA A 34 17.69 -29.44 4.06
C ALA A 34 17.05 -30.83 4.21
N ARG A 35 15.80 -30.90 4.70
CA ARG A 35 15.05 -32.16 4.86
C ARG A 35 14.68 -32.79 3.52
N ALA A 36 14.26 -31.98 2.54
CA ALA A 36 13.96 -32.46 1.21
C ALA A 36 15.19 -33.02 0.49
N ASN A 37 16.37 -32.46 0.75
CA ASN A 37 17.64 -32.91 0.16
C ASN A 37 18.29 -34.10 0.89
N ALA A 38 17.75 -34.55 2.02
CA ALA A 38 18.42 -35.53 2.89
C ALA A 38 18.29 -37.00 2.41
N ASP A 39 17.63 -37.25 1.26
CA ASP A 39 17.51 -38.53 0.50
C ASP A 39 17.02 -39.78 1.27
N ARG A 40 16.85 -39.74 2.60
CA ARG A 40 16.56 -40.93 3.41
C ARG A 40 15.11 -41.42 3.30
N ASP A 41 14.15 -40.55 2.98
CA ASP A 41 12.72 -40.87 3.15
C ASP A 41 11.81 -40.40 1.99
N ASN A 42 12.35 -40.01 0.81
CA ASN A 42 11.55 -39.39 -0.28
C ASN A 42 10.66 -38.22 0.20
N ILE A 43 11.12 -37.50 1.24
CA ILE A 43 10.38 -36.36 1.78
C ILE A 43 10.43 -35.24 0.74
N THR A 44 9.29 -34.94 0.14
CA THR A 44 9.15 -33.77 -0.73
C THR A 44 9.13 -32.49 0.11
N GLU A 45 9.41 -31.35 -0.52
CA GLU A 45 9.36 -30.04 0.14
C GLU A 45 7.98 -29.76 0.76
N ALA A 46 6.90 -30.24 0.13
CA ALA A 46 5.54 -30.11 0.66
C ALA A 46 5.37 -30.85 1.99
N ILE A 47 5.85 -32.10 2.08
CA ILE A 47 5.77 -32.90 3.31
C ILE A 47 6.63 -32.27 4.42
N ALA A 48 7.85 -31.82 4.09
CA ALA A 48 8.70 -31.12 5.05
C ALA A 48 8.08 -29.79 5.53
N CYS A 49 7.38 -29.08 4.64
CA CYS A 49 6.63 -27.87 4.96
C CYS A 49 5.50 -28.18 5.95
N ASP A 50 4.67 -29.18 5.68
CA ASP A 50 3.55 -29.57 6.54
C ASP A 50 4.01 -29.94 7.96
N MET A 51 5.14 -30.66 8.07
CA MET A 51 5.74 -31.02 9.37
C MET A 51 6.21 -29.80 10.17
N LEU A 52 6.69 -28.75 9.48
CA LEU A 52 7.27 -27.57 10.10
C LEU A 52 6.28 -26.40 10.23
N GLN A 53 5.18 -26.45 9.50
CA GLN A 53 4.14 -25.42 9.45
C GLN A 53 3.73 -24.91 10.84
N PRO A 54 3.49 -25.76 11.86
CA PRO A 54 3.06 -25.29 13.19
C PRO A 54 4.03 -24.30 13.86
N TRP A 55 5.28 -24.24 13.41
CA TRP A 55 6.33 -23.42 14.01
C TRP A 55 6.54 -22.06 13.32
N PHE A 56 5.94 -21.84 12.14
CA PHE A 56 6.01 -20.57 11.41
C PHE A 56 4.65 -20.03 10.96
N THR A 57 3.55 -20.66 11.37
CA THR A 57 2.19 -20.15 11.20
C THR A 57 1.60 -19.63 12.52
N GLU A 58 0.57 -18.80 12.41
CA GLU A 58 -0.23 -18.36 13.54
C GLU A 58 -1.22 -19.45 13.99
N LYS A 59 -1.88 -19.23 15.14
CA LYS A 59 -2.96 -20.07 15.71
C LYS A 59 -2.51 -21.44 16.25
N THR A 60 -1.21 -21.69 16.31
CA THR A 60 -0.60 -22.83 17.01
C THR A 60 0.18 -22.33 18.23
N TYR A 61 0.39 -23.20 19.23
CA TYR A 61 1.24 -22.86 20.37
C TYR A 61 2.71 -22.93 19.96
N SER A 62 3.27 -21.78 19.56
CA SER A 62 4.68 -21.66 19.16
C SER A 62 5.23 -20.29 19.53
N THR A 63 6.56 -20.20 19.64
CA THR A 63 7.26 -18.91 19.87
C THR A 63 6.94 -17.91 18.77
N PHE A 64 6.82 -18.37 17.52
CA PHE A 64 6.43 -17.56 16.37
C PHE A 64 5.04 -16.95 16.56
N SER A 65 4.05 -17.80 16.89
CA SER A 65 2.66 -17.36 17.13
C SER A 65 2.57 -16.36 18.30
N ARG A 66 3.34 -16.57 19.36
CA ARG A 66 3.43 -15.62 20.48
C ARG A 66 4.06 -14.30 20.07
N LEU A 67 5.17 -14.30 19.32
CA LEU A 67 5.76 -13.06 18.79
C LEU A 67 4.78 -12.28 17.92
N ARG A 68 4.04 -12.99 17.08
CA ARG A 68 3.02 -12.39 16.21
C ARG A 68 1.90 -11.73 16.99
N SER A 69 1.41 -12.39 18.05
CA SER A 69 0.42 -11.81 18.98
C SER A 69 0.92 -10.52 19.64
N LEU A 70 2.20 -10.47 20.02
CA LEU A 70 2.83 -9.27 20.57
C LEU A 70 2.96 -8.16 19.52
N GLN A 71 3.30 -8.50 18.28
CA GLN A 71 3.33 -7.55 17.18
C GLN A 71 1.95 -6.96 16.89
N HIS A 72 0.90 -7.78 16.85
CA HIS A 72 -0.48 -7.31 16.70
C HIS A 72 -0.83 -6.34 17.82
N ARG A 73 -0.58 -6.73 19.09
CA ARG A 73 -0.85 -5.86 20.24
C ARG A 73 -0.06 -4.56 20.19
N ALA A 74 1.23 -4.60 19.86
CA ALA A 74 2.07 -3.42 19.75
C ALA A 74 1.59 -2.48 18.63
N SER A 75 1.16 -3.06 17.51
CA SER A 75 0.59 -2.29 16.39
C SER A 75 -0.71 -1.63 16.80
N THR A 76 -1.63 -2.35 17.44
CA THR A 76 -2.88 -1.81 17.98
C THR A 76 -2.60 -0.63 18.90
N ILE A 77 -1.70 -0.77 19.88
CA ILE A 77 -1.35 0.34 20.77
C ILE A 77 -0.73 1.51 19.98
N ALA A 78 0.15 1.25 19.02
CA ALA A 78 0.76 2.31 18.22
C ALA A 78 -0.26 3.08 17.35
N TYR A 79 -1.29 2.40 16.84
CA TYR A 79 -2.38 3.02 16.08
C TYR A 79 -3.39 3.74 16.98
N GLU A 80 -3.72 3.17 18.13
CA GLU A 80 -4.69 3.72 19.09
C GLU A 80 -4.12 4.86 19.93
N THR A 81 -2.79 4.90 20.13
CA THR A 81 -2.12 6.05 20.75
C THR A 81 -2.23 7.22 19.79
N MET A 82 -3.33 7.99 19.90
CA MET A 82 -3.54 9.22 19.13
C MET A 82 -2.30 10.08 19.25
N GLY A 83 -1.58 10.25 18.14
CA GLY A 83 -0.59 11.32 18.06
C GLY A 83 -1.29 12.64 18.37
N LEU A 84 -0.60 13.55 19.05
CA LEU A 84 -1.09 14.92 19.28
C LEU A 84 -1.73 15.45 17.99
N PRO A 85 -2.94 16.06 18.03
CA PRO A 85 -3.62 16.58 16.86
C PRO A 85 -2.63 17.41 16.04
N ARG A 86 -2.28 16.93 14.85
CA ARG A 86 -1.28 17.61 14.00
C ARG A 86 -1.90 18.72 13.19
N ILE A 87 -3.23 18.67 13.04
CA ILE A 87 -4.06 19.59 12.30
C ILE A 87 -5.20 20.01 13.22
N TRP A 88 -5.41 21.30 13.36
CA TRP A 88 -6.64 21.85 13.93
C TRP A 88 -6.98 23.16 13.25
N TRP A 89 -8.26 23.42 13.10
CA TRP A 89 -8.77 24.68 12.54
C TRP A 89 -8.61 25.78 13.58
N THR A 90 -8.09 26.93 13.15
CA THR A 90 -7.96 28.12 13.99
C THR A 90 -9.14 29.07 13.86
N ASP A 91 -9.93 28.90 12.81
CA ASP A 91 -11.13 29.68 12.52
C ASP A 91 -12.32 28.72 12.46
N THR A 92 -13.25 28.86 13.42
CA THR A 92 -14.46 28.04 13.54
C THR A 92 -15.65 28.60 12.76
N ASP A 93 -15.55 29.83 12.26
CA ASP A 93 -16.68 30.53 11.65
C ASP A 93 -16.63 30.39 10.13
N ASN A 94 -15.46 30.62 9.53
CA ASN A 94 -15.29 30.55 8.07
C ASN A 94 -14.39 29.38 7.61
N TRP A 95 -13.79 28.64 8.55
CA TRP A 95 -12.89 27.50 8.27
C TRP A 95 -11.78 27.85 7.25
N THR A 96 -11.25 29.07 7.34
CA THR A 96 -10.28 29.59 6.33
C THR A 96 -8.82 29.33 6.69
N SER A 97 -8.54 29.01 7.96
CA SER A 97 -7.17 28.85 8.46
C SER A 97 -7.04 27.60 9.33
N LEU A 98 -6.00 26.81 9.05
CA LEU A 98 -5.63 25.63 9.83
C LEU A 98 -4.20 25.75 10.34
N LYS A 99 -3.89 25.08 11.45
CA LYS A 99 -2.52 24.90 11.91
C LYS A 99 -2.05 23.48 11.65
N TYR A 100 -0.95 23.33 10.91
CA TYR A 100 -0.24 22.07 10.73
C TYR A 100 1.10 22.11 11.47
N LYS A 101 1.26 21.27 12.50
CA LYS A 101 2.47 21.22 13.34
C LYS A 101 2.95 22.62 13.83
N GLY A 102 2.01 23.50 14.15
CA GLY A 102 2.27 24.87 14.62
C GLY A 102 2.37 25.93 13.51
N ASN A 103 2.52 25.55 12.25
CA ASN A 103 2.52 26.48 11.12
C ASN A 103 1.08 26.77 10.67
N SER A 104 0.76 28.05 10.47
CA SER A 104 -0.54 28.43 9.92
C SER A 104 -0.54 28.22 8.41
N ILE A 105 -1.58 27.55 7.92
CA ILE A 105 -1.85 27.33 6.51
C ILE A 105 -3.23 27.90 6.22
N ALA A 106 -3.32 28.77 5.22
CA ALA A 106 -4.59 29.29 4.73
C ALA A 106 -5.20 28.26 3.76
N PHE A 107 -6.49 28.00 3.89
CA PHE A 107 -7.23 27.10 2.99
C PHE A 107 -7.12 27.51 1.51
N PRO A 108 -7.20 28.81 1.14
CA PRO A 108 -6.99 29.23 -0.25
C PRO A 108 -5.62 28.83 -0.83
N SER A 109 -4.58 28.78 0.01
CA SER A 109 -3.25 28.35 -0.43
C SER A 109 -3.20 26.85 -0.76
N ILE A 110 -4.02 26.04 -0.09
CA ILE A 110 -4.17 24.62 -0.43
C ILE A 110 -4.89 24.48 -1.78
N CYS A 111 -5.96 25.24 -1.99
CA CYS A 111 -6.67 25.26 -3.28
C CYS A 111 -5.73 25.68 -4.42
N ALA A 112 -4.93 26.73 -4.21
CA ALA A 112 -3.94 27.18 -5.19
C ALA A 112 -2.89 26.09 -5.50
N MET A 113 -2.39 25.38 -4.48
CA MET A 113 -1.47 24.27 -4.68
C MET A 113 -2.07 23.15 -5.55
N PHE A 114 -3.35 22.83 -5.37
CA PHE A 114 -4.04 21.85 -6.22
C PHE A 114 -4.21 22.34 -7.66
N GLN A 115 -4.52 23.62 -7.86
CA GLN A 115 -4.59 24.24 -9.18
C GLN A 115 -3.23 24.20 -9.88
N ASP A 116 -2.17 24.61 -9.20
CA ASP A 116 -0.80 24.58 -9.73
C ASP A 116 -0.38 23.14 -10.11
N MET A 117 -0.77 22.15 -9.29
CA MET A 117 -0.49 20.74 -9.57
C MET A 117 -1.26 20.22 -10.80
N GLU A 118 -2.50 20.66 -10.99
CA GLU A 118 -3.31 20.33 -12.16
C GLU A 118 -2.71 20.95 -13.43
N ASP A 119 -2.32 22.22 -13.37
CA ASP A 119 -1.66 22.93 -14.47
C ASP A 119 -0.32 22.27 -14.85
N ASP A 120 0.47 21.85 -13.87
CA ASP A 120 1.72 21.10 -14.08
C ASP A 120 1.48 19.73 -14.72
N LEU A 121 0.40 19.06 -14.33
CA LEU A 121 -0.02 17.77 -14.89
C LEU A 121 -0.42 17.95 -16.36
N ILE A 122 -1.28 18.92 -16.66
CA ILE A 122 -1.70 19.26 -18.03
C ILE A 122 -0.47 19.60 -18.87
N THR A 123 0.39 20.48 -18.37
CA THR A 123 1.63 20.87 -19.08
C THR A 123 2.53 19.68 -19.34
N THR A 124 2.69 18.79 -18.36
CA THR A 124 3.51 17.58 -18.52
C THR A 124 2.90 16.62 -19.52
N TRP A 125 1.59 16.41 -19.45
CA TRP A 125 0.85 15.54 -20.35
C TRP A 125 0.91 16.07 -21.78
N GLU A 126 0.48 17.30 -22.03
CA GLU A 126 0.42 17.91 -23.36
C GLU A 126 1.81 18.14 -23.95
N ASN A 127 2.75 18.73 -23.19
CA ASN A 127 4.02 19.19 -23.76
C ASN A 127 5.16 18.17 -23.65
N LYS A 128 5.22 17.38 -22.57
CA LYS A 128 6.34 16.42 -22.38
C LYS A 128 5.99 15.02 -22.88
N VAL A 129 4.80 14.53 -22.58
CA VAL A 129 4.36 13.18 -22.96
C VAL A 129 3.86 13.16 -24.39
N LEU A 130 2.83 13.97 -24.69
CA LEU A 130 2.23 14.04 -26.02
C LEU A 130 3.03 14.89 -27.01
N ARG A 131 4.00 15.69 -26.54
CA ARG A 131 4.84 16.59 -27.37
C ARG A 131 4.03 17.49 -28.30
N GLY A 132 2.88 17.98 -27.84
CA GLY A 132 1.97 18.81 -28.62
C GLY A 132 1.07 18.05 -29.59
N LEU A 133 1.08 16.71 -29.58
CA LEU A 133 0.08 15.93 -30.31
C LEU A 133 -1.27 16.02 -29.59
N THR A 134 -2.30 16.48 -30.30
CA THR A 134 -3.68 16.52 -29.81
C THR A 134 -4.29 15.12 -29.83
N LEU A 135 -3.93 14.28 -28.85
CA LEU A 135 -4.50 12.94 -28.62
C LEU A 135 -5.68 12.96 -27.65
N ARG A 136 -6.41 14.07 -27.60
CA ARG A 136 -7.63 14.19 -26.81
C ARG A 136 -8.77 13.54 -27.59
N VAL A 137 -9.14 12.33 -27.19
CA VAL A 137 -10.37 11.67 -27.63
C VAL A 137 -11.46 12.07 -26.65
N ASP A 138 -12.42 12.88 -27.10
CA ASP A 138 -13.60 13.20 -26.30
C ASP A 138 -14.53 11.97 -26.28
N TYR A 139 -14.33 11.10 -25.30
CA TYR A 139 -15.07 9.84 -25.15
C TYR A 139 -16.60 10.00 -25.04
N GLN A 140 -17.09 11.22 -24.79
CA GLN A 140 -18.52 11.53 -24.75
C GLN A 140 -19.16 11.56 -26.15
N ASP A 141 -18.36 11.80 -27.18
CA ASP A 141 -18.82 11.87 -28.57
C ASP A 141 -18.66 10.52 -29.30
N LEU A 142 -18.10 9.51 -28.62
CA LEU A 142 -18.01 8.16 -29.15
C LEU A 142 -19.37 7.48 -29.12
N VAL A 143 -19.84 7.09 -30.30
CA VAL A 143 -21.04 6.29 -30.46
C VAL A 143 -20.64 4.81 -30.41
N ASP A 144 -21.14 4.09 -29.42
CA ASP A 144 -21.09 2.63 -29.37
C ASP A 144 -22.52 2.09 -29.48
N ASP A 145 -22.76 1.20 -30.43
CA ASP A 145 -24.02 0.49 -30.57
C ASP A 145 -23.96 -0.85 -29.82
N PRO A 146 -24.49 -0.94 -28.58
CA PRO A 146 -24.44 -2.17 -27.79
C PRO A 146 -25.35 -3.27 -28.34
N THR A 147 -26.16 -3.00 -29.36
CA THR A 147 -27.05 -3.98 -29.98
C THR A 147 -26.40 -4.70 -31.17
N ASN A 148 -25.26 -4.22 -31.64
CA ASN A 148 -24.51 -4.87 -32.72
C ASN A 148 -23.73 -6.08 -32.17
N THR A 149 -24.07 -7.28 -32.65
CA THR A 149 -23.44 -8.55 -32.26
C THR A 149 -22.64 -9.19 -33.39
N ASP A 150 -22.36 -8.43 -34.46
CA ASP A 150 -21.57 -8.91 -35.59
C ASP A 150 -20.17 -9.30 -35.14
N ILE A 151 -19.72 -10.49 -35.59
CA ILE A 151 -18.39 -11.00 -35.28
C ILE A 151 -17.36 -10.11 -35.98
N GLY A 152 -16.65 -9.29 -35.20
CA GLY A 152 -15.68 -8.30 -35.68
C GLY A 152 -16.10 -6.85 -35.47
N TYR A 153 -17.30 -6.58 -34.95
CA TYR A 153 -17.71 -5.24 -34.55
C TYR A 153 -16.81 -4.70 -33.41
N SER A 154 -16.34 -3.48 -33.58
CA SER A 154 -15.66 -2.67 -32.57
C SER A 154 -15.99 -1.22 -32.83
N PHE A 155 -16.34 -0.47 -31.78
CA PHE A 155 -16.64 0.97 -31.87
C PHE A 155 -15.50 1.78 -32.52
N ILE A 156 -14.26 1.28 -32.49
CA ILE A 156 -13.08 1.92 -33.11
C ILE A 156 -13.23 2.00 -34.63
N PHE A 157 -13.90 1.02 -35.24
CA PHE A 157 -14.12 0.97 -36.70
C PHE A 157 -15.54 1.37 -37.10
N ASP A 158 -16.34 1.87 -36.17
CA ASP A 158 -17.67 2.37 -36.51
C ASP A 158 -17.52 3.67 -37.31
N SER A 159 -18.11 3.69 -38.51
CA SER A 159 -18.21 4.86 -39.39
C SER A 159 -18.76 6.13 -38.73
N LYS A 160 -19.46 5.99 -37.59
CA LYS A 160 -19.98 7.12 -36.80
C LYS A 160 -18.89 7.79 -35.94
N ASN A 161 -17.80 7.08 -35.63
CA ASN A 161 -16.67 7.59 -34.86
C ASN A 161 -15.56 8.06 -35.80
N THR A 162 -15.42 9.38 -35.96
CA THR A 162 -14.45 9.98 -36.90
C THR A 162 -13.13 10.40 -36.25
N CYS A 163 -12.96 10.10 -34.96
CA CYS A 163 -11.84 10.57 -34.13
C CYS A 163 -10.68 9.58 -33.98
N PHE A 164 -10.69 8.47 -34.75
CA PHE A 164 -9.65 7.44 -34.76
C PHE A 164 -8.87 7.40 -36.08
#